data_AF-A0A9D4RFN7-F1
#
_entry.id   AF-A0A9D4RFN7-F1
#
_cell.length_a   1.000
_cell.length_b   1.000
_cell.length_c   1.000
_cell.angle_alpha   90.00
_cell.angle_beta   90.00
_cell.angle_gamma   90.00
#
_symmetry.space_group_name_H-M   'P 1'
#
loop_
_entity.id
_entity.type
_entity.pdbx_description
1 polymer ?
#
loop_
_entity_poly.entity_id
_entity_poly.type
_entity_poly.pdbx_seq_one_letter_code
_entity_poly.pdbx_strand_id
1 'polypeptide(L)'
;MTLNAQKDFLDPLLLQAVYWLTNENAFQEAGDTEHILNAKCLAIASDISTLVTSVPSPKHLGLAVHLYNDFRSRHLIEDMFNLGYSISYPELRKFLTSAAEHGMKIHEKMICLLSKMFEGTLLDPFDTKQRLTVT
;
A
#
# COMPACT_ATOMS: atom_id res chain seq x y z
N MET A 1 27.21 2.90 32.81
CA MET A 1 27.50 2.90 31.36
C MET A 1 26.90 4.16 30.77
N THR A 2 27.70 5.01 30.14
CA THR A 2 27.25 6.28 29.56
C THR A 2 26.65 6.03 28.17
N LEU A 3 25.49 6.64 27.88
CA LEU A 3 24.75 6.51 26.60
C LEU A 3 25.61 6.72 25.35
N ASN A 4 26.68 7.50 25.46
CA ASN A 4 27.61 7.76 24.35
C ASN A 4 28.46 6.54 23.97
N ALA A 5 28.80 5.65 24.92
CA ALA A 5 29.58 4.44 24.62
C ALA A 5 28.74 3.33 23.96
N GLN A 6 27.41 3.38 24.08
CA GLN A 6 26.49 2.44 23.44
C GLN A 6 26.18 2.81 21.98
N LYS A 7 26.32 4.10 21.61
CA LYS A 7 26.16 4.56 20.23
C LYS A 7 27.22 4.01 19.28
N ASP A 8 28.41 3.70 19.79
CA ASP A 8 29.49 3.07 19.00
C ASP A 8 29.34 1.54 18.91
N PHE A 9 28.49 0.94 19.75
CA PHE A 9 28.28 -0.52 19.79
C PHE A 9 27.12 -0.97 18.89
N LEU A 10 26.10 -0.14 18.73
CA LEU A 10 24.92 -0.46 17.91
C LEU A 10 24.98 0.29 16.59
N ASP A 11 24.72 -0.43 15.50
CA ASP A 11 24.53 0.17 14.19
C ASP A 11 23.45 1.27 14.28
N PRO A 12 23.74 2.50 13.82
CA PRO A 12 22.81 3.62 13.92
C PRO A 12 21.44 3.36 13.28
N LEU A 13 21.40 2.59 12.18
CA LEU A 13 20.14 2.23 11.51
C LEU A 13 19.36 1.21 12.33
N LEU A 14 20.03 0.25 12.97
CA LEU A 14 19.40 -0.71 13.85
C LEU A 14 18.81 -0.01 15.09
N LEU A 15 19.58 0.91 15.68
CA LEU A 15 19.11 1.70 16.82
C LEU A 15 17.88 2.54 16.43
N GLN A 16 17.90 3.19 15.28
CA GLN A 16 16.77 3.96 14.77
C GLN A 16 15.55 3.08 14.45
N ALA A 17 15.75 1.91 13.85
CA ALA A 17 14.67 0.95 13.58
C ALA A 17 14.00 0.47 14.87
N VAL A 18 14.78 0.10 15.89
CA VAL A 18 14.24 -0.29 17.21
C VAL A 18 13.54 0.88 17.90
N TYR A 19 14.06 2.10 17.75
CA TYR A 19 13.43 3.29 18.28
C TYR A 19 12.06 3.55 17.64
N TRP A 20 11.93 3.40 16.31
CA TRP A 20 10.64 3.51 15.62
C TRP A 20 9.63 2.46 16.04
N LEU A 21 10.08 1.23 16.33
CA LEU A 21 9.20 0.17 16.82
C LEU A 21 8.66 0.43 18.24
N THR A 22 9.32 1.28 19.02
CA THR A 22 8.98 1.54 20.42
C THR A 22 8.37 2.93 20.65
N ASN A 23 8.54 3.86 19.70
CA ASN A 23 8.07 5.24 19.80
C ASN A 23 7.33 5.67 18.52
N GLU A 24 6.00 5.72 18.60
CA GLU A 24 5.11 6.07 17.48
C GLU A 24 5.34 7.49 16.96
N ASN A 25 5.59 8.46 17.83
CA ASN A 25 5.82 9.85 17.43
C ASN A 25 7.08 9.98 16.57
N ALA A 26 8.15 9.28 16.95
CA ALA A 26 9.41 9.28 16.22
C ALA A 26 9.29 8.64 14.82
N PHE A 27 8.37 7.70 14.65
CA PHE A 27 8.06 7.12 13.33
C PHE A 27 7.30 8.11 12.44
N GLN A 28 6.29 8.79 12.99
CA GLN A 28 5.48 9.76 12.23
C GLN A 28 6.30 10.98 11.79
N GLU A 29 7.19 11.48 12.63
CA GLU A 29 8.06 12.63 12.34
C GLU A 29 9.11 12.33 11.25
N ALA A 30 9.44 11.06 11.02
CA ALA A 30 10.44 10.66 10.03
C ALA A 30 9.93 10.72 8.57
N GLY A 31 8.66 11.01 8.33
CA GLY A 31 8.07 11.03 6.98
C GLY A 31 8.70 12.01 5.99
N ASP A 32 9.35 13.08 6.47
CA ASP A 32 9.53 14.30 5.67
C ASP A 32 10.96 14.62 5.18
N THR A 33 12.01 13.89 5.60
CA THR A 33 13.39 14.43 5.47
C THR A 33 14.45 13.55 4.79
N GLU A 34 14.42 12.21 4.85
CA GLU A 34 15.47 11.36 4.25
C GLU A 34 14.97 9.98 3.73
N HIS A 35 14.42 9.96 2.51
CA HIS A 35 13.76 8.76 1.95
C HIS A 35 14.61 7.47 1.92
N ILE A 36 15.91 7.54 1.62
CA ILE A 36 16.74 6.33 1.42
C ILE A 36 17.13 5.68 2.75
N LEU A 37 17.54 6.48 3.74
CA LEU A 37 17.90 5.97 5.07
C LEU A 37 16.65 5.47 5.80
N ASN A 38 15.53 6.20 5.65
CA ASN A 38 14.24 5.80 6.19
C ASN A 38 13.72 4.50 5.59
N ALA A 39 13.95 4.26 4.29
CA ALA A 39 13.60 2.98 3.67
C ALA A 39 14.39 1.79 4.25
N LYS A 40 15.68 1.98 4.57
CA LYS A 40 16.51 0.95 5.21
C LYS A 40 16.08 0.69 6.66
N CYS A 41 15.81 1.74 7.44
CA CYS A 41 15.31 1.60 8.81
C CYS A 41 13.93 0.93 8.84
N LEU A 42 13.02 1.32 7.96
CA LEU A 42 11.72 0.67 7.80
C LEU A 42 11.88 -0.80 7.41
N ALA A 43 12.85 -1.10 6.54
CA ALA A 43 13.14 -2.46 6.16
C ALA A 43 13.56 -3.30 7.37
N ILE A 44 14.53 -2.82 8.16
CA ILE A 44 15.00 -3.53 9.35
C ILE A 44 13.87 -3.70 10.37
N ALA A 45 13.11 -2.64 10.63
CA ALA A 45 11.98 -2.66 11.57
C ALA A 45 10.92 -3.70 11.16
N SER A 46 10.63 -3.77 9.86
CA SER A 46 9.71 -4.74 9.29
C SER A 46 10.20 -6.19 9.43
N ASP A 47 11.50 -6.43 9.26
CA ASP A 47 12.09 -7.77 9.40
C ASP A 47 12.10 -8.20 10.86
N ILE A 48 12.49 -7.33 11.79
CA ILE A 48 12.42 -7.58 13.23
C ILE A 48 10.98 -7.91 13.65
N SER A 49 10.01 -7.10 13.19
CA SER A 49 8.60 -7.33 13.51
C SER A 49 8.11 -8.68 12.98
N THR A 50 8.50 -9.06 11.76
CA THR A 50 8.14 -10.36 11.17
C THR A 50 8.74 -11.51 11.97
N LEU A 51 10.03 -11.41 12.32
CA LEU A 51 10.71 -12.45 13.10
C LEU A 51 10.10 -12.65 14.49
N VAL A 52 9.70 -11.56 15.15
CA VAL A 52 9.13 -11.61 16.51
C VAL A 52 7.68 -12.08 16.49
N THR A 53 6.88 -11.66 15.51
CA THR A 53 5.43 -11.92 15.50
C THR A 53 5.04 -13.13 14.64
N SER A 54 5.95 -13.62 13.79
CA SER A 54 5.64 -14.56 12.71
C SER A 54 4.52 -14.08 11.77
N VAL A 55 4.24 -12.78 11.76
CA VAL A 55 3.25 -12.17 10.87
C VAL A 55 3.97 -11.71 9.60
N PRO A 56 3.49 -12.11 8.41
CA PRO A 56 4.11 -11.68 7.17
C PRO A 56 4.04 -10.17 6.99
N SER A 57 5.19 -9.54 6.75
CA SER A 57 5.23 -8.10 6.50
C SER A 57 4.82 -7.71 5.07
N PRO A 58 4.53 -6.42 4.81
CA PRO A 58 4.26 -5.91 3.48
C PRO A 58 5.34 -6.26 2.45
N LYS A 59 6.60 -6.47 2.87
CA LYS A 59 7.66 -6.94 1.97
C LYS A 59 7.43 -8.34 1.44
N HIS A 60 7.01 -9.28 2.30
CA HIS A 60 6.75 -10.67 1.92
C HIS A 60 5.61 -10.73 0.89
N LEU A 61 4.58 -9.91 1.12
CA LEU A 61 3.46 -9.74 0.19
C LEU A 61 3.90 -9.09 -1.12
N GLY A 62 4.66 -7.99 -1.06
CA GLY A 62 5.17 -7.30 -2.24
C GLY A 62 6.06 -8.19 -3.11
N LEU A 63 6.93 -8.97 -2.48
CA LEU A 63 7.75 -9.97 -3.17
C LEU A 63 6.87 -11.02 -3.86
N ALA A 64 5.85 -11.55 -3.17
CA ALA A 64 4.93 -12.53 -3.75
C ALA A 64 4.19 -11.97 -4.98
N VAL A 65 3.73 -10.72 -4.91
CA VAL A 65 3.08 -10.02 -6.03
C VAL A 65 4.06 -9.85 -7.19
N HIS A 66 5.29 -9.42 -6.92
CA HIS A 66 6.30 -9.21 -7.95
C HIS A 66 6.68 -10.53 -8.64
N LEU A 67 6.95 -11.58 -7.88
CA LEU A 67 7.23 -12.92 -8.41
C LEU A 67 6.07 -13.46 -9.25
N TYR A 68 4.83 -13.26 -8.79
CA TYR A 68 3.65 -13.68 -9.53
C TYR A 68 3.44 -12.87 -10.81
N ASN A 69 3.73 -11.57 -10.79
CA ASN A 69 3.52 -10.72 -11.95
C ASN A 69 4.54 -11.00 -13.06
N ASP A 70 5.80 -11.16 -12.68
CA ASP A 70 6.91 -11.23 -13.63
C ASP A 70 7.11 -12.66 -14.16
N PHE A 71 6.97 -13.67 -13.30
CA PHE A 71 7.23 -15.06 -13.66
C PHE A 71 5.96 -15.90 -13.82
N ARG A 72 4.81 -15.43 -13.32
CA ARG A 72 3.52 -16.16 -13.34
C ARG A 72 3.61 -17.60 -12.78
N SER A 73 4.61 -17.87 -11.94
CA SER A 73 4.91 -19.20 -11.43
C SER A 73 4.44 -19.35 -10.00
N ARG A 74 3.47 -20.25 -9.77
CA ARG A 74 3.04 -20.62 -8.42
C ARG A 74 4.16 -21.29 -7.64
N HIS A 75 4.90 -22.20 -8.26
CA HIS A 75 5.92 -22.99 -7.57
C HIS A 75 7.04 -22.10 -7.01
N LEU A 76 7.45 -21.09 -7.77
CA LEU A 76 8.45 -20.13 -7.30
C LEU A 76 8.01 -19.39 -6.02
N ILE A 77 6.73 -19.05 -5.91
CA ILE A 77 6.18 -18.37 -4.73
C ILE A 77 6.14 -19.31 -3.54
N GLU A 78 5.72 -20.57 -3.75
CA GLU A 78 5.69 -21.59 -2.69
C GLU A 78 7.12 -21.93 -2.22
N ASP A 79 8.09 -22.01 -3.12
CA ASP A 79 9.50 -22.22 -2.78
C ASP A 79 10.04 -21.06 -1.92
N MET A 80 9.75 -19.82 -2.31
CA MET A 80 10.14 -18.63 -1.54
C MET A 80 9.42 -18.52 -0.19
N PHE A 81 8.17 -18.98 -0.11
CA PHE A 81 7.43 -19.09 1.14
C PHE A 81 8.06 -20.12 2.08
N ASN A 82 8.41 -21.30 1.57
CA ASN A 82 9.08 -22.35 2.36
C ASN A 82 10.45 -21.91 2.90
N LEU A 83 11.13 -21.00 2.19
CA LEU A 83 12.37 -20.36 2.64
C LEU A 83 12.14 -19.19 3.63
N GLY A 84 10.88 -18.83 3.90
CA GLY A 84 10.51 -17.75 4.82
C GLY A 84 10.64 -16.34 4.24
N TYR A 85 10.83 -16.19 2.93
CA TYR A 85 11.01 -14.89 2.27
C TYR A 85 9.74 -14.31 1.67
N SER A 86 8.70 -15.12 1.49
CA SER A 86 7.45 -14.71 0.86
C SER A 86 6.23 -15.17 1.66
N ILE A 87 5.04 -14.82 1.18
CA ILE A 87 3.77 -15.36 1.68
C ILE A 87 3.34 -16.57 0.87
N SER A 88 2.43 -17.36 1.41
CA SER A 88 1.90 -18.52 0.72
C SER A 88 1.10 -18.09 -0.52
N TYR A 89 1.10 -18.91 -1.57
CA TYR A 89 0.31 -18.62 -2.77
C TYR A 89 -1.20 -18.45 -2.51
N PRO A 90 -1.84 -19.24 -1.62
CA PRO A 90 -3.24 -19.02 -1.26
C PRO A 90 -3.51 -17.64 -0.66
N GLU A 91 -2.60 -17.12 0.18
CA GLU A 91 -2.72 -15.78 0.75
C GLU A 91 -2.55 -14.69 -0.32
N LEU A 92 -1.57 -14.87 -1.21
CA LEU A 92 -1.40 -13.97 -2.35
C LEU A 92 -2.67 -13.90 -3.20
N ARG A 93 -3.29 -15.06 -3.49
CA ARG A 93 -4.53 -15.10 -4.27
C ARG A 93 -5.65 -14.35 -3.57
N LYS A 94 -5.85 -14.57 -2.26
CA LYS A 94 -6.85 -13.83 -1.46
C LYS A 94 -6.61 -12.33 -1.53
N PHE A 95 -5.36 -11.91 -1.38
CA PHE A 95 -4.99 -10.51 -1.48
C PHE A 95 -5.31 -9.92 -2.85
N LEU A 96 -4.88 -10.57 -3.95
CA LEU A 96 -5.15 -10.09 -5.30
C LEU A 96 -6.64 -10.04 -5.63
N THR A 97 -7.42 -11.04 -5.19
CA THR A 97 -8.88 -11.03 -5.34
C THR A 97 -9.51 -9.87 -4.56
N SER A 98 -9.12 -9.66 -3.30
CA SER A 98 -9.63 -8.55 -2.50
C SER A 98 -9.25 -7.18 -3.08
N ALA A 99 -8.03 -7.03 -3.59
CA ALA A 99 -7.57 -5.82 -4.26
C ALA A 99 -8.37 -5.55 -5.55
N ALA A 100 -8.65 -6.58 -6.35
CA ALA A 100 -9.46 -6.46 -7.56
C ALA A 100 -10.91 -6.06 -7.23
N GLU A 101 -11.54 -6.70 -6.23
CA GLU A 101 -12.89 -6.34 -5.77
C GLU A 101 -12.96 -4.90 -5.25
N HIS A 102 -11.93 -4.46 -4.53
CA HIS A 102 -11.85 -3.09 -4.05
C HIS A 102 -11.73 -2.08 -5.22
N GLY A 103 -10.89 -2.39 -6.20
CA GLY A 103 -10.76 -1.58 -7.43
C GLY A 103 -12.07 -1.48 -8.22
N MET A 104 -12.81 -2.58 -8.34
CA MET A 104 -14.12 -2.59 -9.00
C MET A 104 -15.15 -1.69 -8.29
N LYS A 105 -15.21 -1.76 -6.95
CA LYS A 105 -16.11 -0.91 -6.15
C LYS A 105 -15.78 0.58 -6.31
N ILE A 106 -14.50 0.93 -6.42
CA ILE A 106 -14.08 2.32 -6.70
C ILE A 106 -14.57 2.75 -8.08
N HIS A 107 -14.37 1.90 -9.10
CA HIS A 107 -14.78 2.18 -10.46
C HIS A 107 -16.30 2.34 -10.59
N GLU A 108 -17.09 1.47 -9.95
CA GLU A 108 -18.56 1.59 -9.90
C GLU A 108 -19.03 2.89 -9.24
N LYS A 109 -18.41 3.29 -8.12
CA LYS A 109 -18.69 4.58 -7.48
C LYS A 109 -18.35 5.75 -8.39
N MET A 110 -17.24 5.68 -9.13
CA MET A 110 -16.82 6.72 -10.06
C MET A 110 -17.80 6.85 -11.25
N ILE A 111 -18.26 5.73 -11.82
CA ILE A 111 -19.31 5.72 -12.85
C ILE A 111 -20.59 6.36 -12.29
N CYS A 112 -21.03 5.97 -11.10
CA CYS A 112 -22.24 6.53 -10.48
C CYS A 112 -22.13 8.05 -10.24
N LEU A 113 -20.97 8.54 -9.80
CA LEU A 113 -20.71 9.97 -9.65
C LEU A 113 -20.73 10.70 -11.00
N LEU A 114 -20.13 10.11 -12.04
CA LEU A 114 -20.16 10.67 -13.39
C LEU A 114 -21.60 10.74 -13.92
N SER A 115 -22.39 9.65 -13.81
CA SER A 115 -23.80 9.64 -14.23
C SER A 115 -24.62 10.71 -13.52
N LYS A 116 -24.45 10.89 -12.21
CA LYS A 116 -25.13 11.96 -11.45
C LYS A 116 -24.72 13.37 -11.86
N MET A 117 -23.45 13.57 -12.23
CA MET A 117 -22.98 14.86 -12.75
C MET A 117 -23.57 15.18 -14.12
N PHE A 118 -23.70 14.17 -15.00
CA PHE A 118 -24.33 14.33 -16.32
C PHE A 118 -25.85 14.51 -16.25
N GLU A 119 -26.54 13.83 -15.32
CA GLU A 119 -27.97 14.06 -15.05
C GLU A 119 -28.23 15.45 -14.45
N GLY A 120 -27.27 16.03 -13.72
CA GLY A 120 -27.34 17.40 -13.21
C GLY A 120 -26.96 18.50 -14.21
N THR A 121 -26.42 18.17 -15.38
CA THR A 121 -26.02 19.13 -16.43
C THR A 121 -26.89 19.11 -17.68
N LEU A 122 -27.93 18.26 -17.73
CA LEU A 122 -29.00 18.37 -18.73
C LEU A 122 -29.95 19.53 -18.35
N LEU A 123 -29.50 20.75 -18.64
CA LEU A 123 -30.41 21.84 -19.02
C LEU A 123 -31.23 21.36 -20.22
N ASP A 124 -32.55 21.49 -20.11
CA ASP A 124 -33.54 21.17 -21.15
C ASP A 124 -33.08 21.58 -22.55
N PRO A 125 -32.99 20.65 -23.52
CA PRO A 125 -32.75 21.00 -24.92
C PRO A 125 -33.98 21.57 -25.65
N PHE A 126 -35.10 21.80 -24.95
CA PHE A 126 -36.38 22.20 -25.56
C PHE A 126 -37.03 23.39 -24.86
N ASP A 127 -36.39 24.56 -24.90
CA ASP A 127 -37.12 25.83 -24.86
C ASP A 127 -36.86 26.66 -26.14
N THR A 128 -37.15 26.02 -27.28
CA THR A 128 -37.38 26.69 -28.57
C THR A 128 -38.87 26.70 -28.86
N LYS A 129 -39.65 27.45 -28.08
CA LYS A 129 -40.96 27.91 -28.52
C LYS A 129 -40.84 29.28 -29.17
N GLN A 130 -40.61 29.24 -30.49
CA GLN A 130 -41.09 30.25 -31.41
C GLN A 130 -42.57 30.56 -31.09
N ARG A 131 -42.86 31.76 -30.60
CA ARG A 131 -44.15 32.43 -30.84
C ARG A 131 -43.89 33.66 -31.70
N LEU A 132 -43.87 33.42 -33.00
CA LEU A 132 -44.27 34.41 -33.99
C LEU A 132 -45.79 34.56 -33.86
N THR A 133 -46.24 35.71 -33.36
CA THR A 133 -47.57 36.24 -33.69
C THR A 133 -47.34 37.60 -34.31
N VAL A 134 -47.34 37.59 -35.64
CA VAL A 134 -47.63 38.74 -36.51
C VAL A 134 -49.11 38.66 -36.78
N THR A 135 -49.87 39.62 -36.22
CA THR A 135 -51.00 40.40 -36.78
C THR A 135 -51.71 41.09 -35.64
#